data_AF-A0A1L9B0X7-F1
#
_entry.id   AF-A0A1L9B0X7-F1
#
_cell.length_a   1.000
_cell.length_b   1.000
_cell.length_c   1.000
_cell.angle_alpha   90.00
_cell.angle_beta   90.00
_cell.angle_gamma   90.00
#
_symmetry.space_group_name_H-M   'P 1'
#
loop_
_entity.id
_entity.type
_entity.pdbx_description
1 polymer ?
#
loop_
_entity_poly.entity_id
_entity_poly.type
_entity_poly.pdbx_seq_one_letter_code
_entity_poly.pdbx_strand_id
1 'polypeptide(L)'
;MDELHVDYRGLDIVPLPWPDRKHDVSVLYIRLPTEYLEERGPAHVQTLALELAAELPFNSGYVDFALCTDPWYFSEVLPLIHPRFPGVHLASSSAELSMDTWVEGVHWMNFLGQPVLGQLGGVAALKEALSLPGISLQEMSGDRVLITLSERPEPGDTQAGQTLPLHRALARLLEPHLHHWGFPATRLDAEQILRWERRFLD
;
A
#
# COMPACT_ATOMS: atom_id res chain seq x y z
N MET A 1 -19.25 -16.65 -5.76
CA MET A 1 -19.06 -15.77 -6.92
C MET A 1 -18.41 -14.56 -6.29
N ASP A 2 -17.09 -14.54 -6.30
CA ASP A 2 -16.35 -13.54 -5.52
C ASP A 2 -16.36 -12.27 -6.35
N GLU A 3 -17.32 -11.41 -6.00
CA GLU A 3 -17.63 -10.19 -6.73
C GLU A 3 -16.51 -9.16 -6.56
N LEU A 4 -16.26 -8.40 -7.63
CA LEU A 4 -15.56 -7.12 -7.56
C LEU A 4 -16.18 -6.28 -6.43
N HIS A 5 -15.37 -5.90 -5.46
CA HIS A 5 -15.81 -5.00 -4.38
C HIS A 5 -15.20 -3.62 -4.59
N VAL A 6 -16.04 -2.59 -4.55
CA VAL A 6 -15.65 -1.19 -4.65
C VAL A 6 -16.26 -0.46 -3.46
N ASP A 7 -15.42 0.19 -2.67
CA ASP A 7 -15.81 1.07 -1.56
C ASP A 7 -15.15 2.43 -1.79
N TYR A 8 -15.96 3.50 -1.76
CA TYR A 8 -15.45 4.87 -1.80
C TYR A 8 -15.93 5.59 -0.54
N ARG A 9 -14.98 6.16 0.20
CA ARG A 9 -15.28 7.02 1.34
C ARG A 9 -14.62 8.37 1.13
N GLY A 10 -15.46 9.38 0.91
CA GLY A 10 -15.02 10.77 0.79
C GLY A 10 -15.23 11.54 2.09
N LEU A 11 -14.50 12.65 2.24
CA LEU A 11 -14.80 13.64 3.27
C LEU A 11 -16.05 14.42 2.89
N ASP A 12 -16.95 14.63 3.84
CA ASP A 12 -18.07 15.53 3.65
C ASP A 12 -17.58 16.97 3.42
N ILE A 13 -18.29 17.70 2.56
CA ILE A 13 -18.01 19.13 2.27
C ILE A 13 -18.12 19.99 3.54
N VAL A 14 -18.91 19.52 4.52
CA VAL A 14 -19.08 20.17 5.82
C VAL A 14 -18.30 19.35 6.85
N PRO A 15 -17.22 19.87 7.45
CA PRO A 15 -16.53 19.17 8.52
C PRO A 15 -17.52 18.98 9.67
N LEU A 16 -17.82 17.73 10.01
CA LEU A 16 -18.62 17.43 11.19
C LEU A 16 -17.89 18.03 12.40
N PRO A 17 -18.60 18.76 13.28
CA PRO A 17 -17.95 19.54 14.32
C PRO A 17 -17.20 18.70 15.35
N TRP A 18 -17.48 17.38 15.45
CA TRP A 18 -16.85 16.44 16.36
C TRP A 18 -16.95 14.99 15.84
N PRO A 19 -15.95 14.12 16.09
CA PRO A 19 -14.61 14.41 16.62
C PRO A 19 -13.68 15.10 15.61
N ASP A 20 -12.51 15.59 16.03
CA ASP A 20 -11.49 16.22 15.16
C ASP A 20 -11.00 15.23 14.08
N ARG A 21 -11.26 15.54 12.81
CA ARG A 21 -11.00 14.69 11.62
C ARG A 21 -9.78 15.16 10.81
N LYS A 22 -8.81 15.78 11.49
CA LYS A 22 -7.63 16.43 10.86
C LYS A 22 -6.74 15.51 10.03
N HIS A 23 -6.79 14.20 10.27
CA HIS A 23 -5.99 13.21 9.54
C HIS A 23 -6.83 12.42 8.53
N ASP A 24 -8.11 12.78 8.38
CA ASP A 24 -8.99 12.06 7.49
C ASP A 24 -8.66 12.35 6.02
N VAL A 25 -8.80 11.33 5.19
CA VAL A 25 -8.54 11.35 3.76
C VAL A 25 -9.74 10.81 2.99
N SER A 26 -9.86 11.16 1.71
CA SER A 26 -10.78 10.46 0.80
C SER A 26 -10.09 9.23 0.23
N VAL A 27 -10.77 8.09 0.23
CA VAL A 27 -10.19 6.80 -0.16
C VAL A 27 -11.10 6.08 -1.14
N LEU A 28 -10.50 5.59 -2.22
CA LEU A 28 -11.08 4.57 -3.09
C LEU A 28 -10.40 3.24 -2.77
N TYR A 29 -11.19 2.25 -2.37
CA TYR A 29 -10.74 0.90 -2.10
C TYR A 29 -11.41 -0.05 -3.09
N ILE A 30 -10.60 -0.87 -3.77
CA ILE A 30 -11.07 -1.87 -4.72
C ILE A 30 -10.45 -3.20 -4.36
N ARG A 31 -11.27 -4.24 -4.23
CA ARG A 31 -10.81 -5.62 -4.12
C ARG A 31 -11.17 -6.38 -5.38
N LEU A 32 -10.15 -6.97 -5.97
CA LEU A 32 -10.27 -7.91 -7.07
C LEU A 32 -10.15 -9.33 -6.50
N PRO A 33 -10.97 -10.29 -6.96
CA PRO A 33 -10.75 -11.69 -6.62
C PRO A 33 -9.40 -12.16 -7.17
N THR A 34 -8.74 -13.10 -6.49
CA THR A 34 -7.43 -13.63 -6.91
C THR A 34 -7.49 -14.19 -8.33
N GLU A 35 -8.60 -14.82 -8.69
CA GLU A 35 -8.89 -15.37 -10.01
C GLU A 35 -8.81 -14.29 -11.10
N TYR A 36 -9.14 -13.02 -10.80
CA TYR A 36 -8.98 -11.94 -11.76
C TYR A 36 -7.51 -11.70 -12.12
N LEU A 37 -6.61 -11.75 -11.12
CA LEU A 37 -5.17 -11.64 -11.36
C LEU A 37 -4.66 -12.88 -12.13
N GLU A 38 -5.12 -14.07 -11.78
CA GLU A 38 -4.70 -15.33 -12.42
C GLU A 38 -5.14 -15.41 -13.89
N GLU A 39 -6.39 -15.04 -14.19
CA GLU A 39 -6.97 -15.13 -15.52
C GLU A 39 -6.52 -14.00 -16.46
N ARG A 40 -6.38 -12.78 -15.93
CA ARG A 40 -6.10 -11.57 -16.73
C ARG A 40 -4.61 -11.20 -16.73
N GLY A 41 -3.88 -11.68 -15.74
CA GLY A 41 -2.45 -11.45 -15.57
C GLY A 41 -2.11 -10.11 -14.90
N PRO A 42 -0.87 -9.98 -14.38
CA PRO A 42 -0.41 -8.79 -13.67
C PRO A 42 -0.47 -7.50 -14.50
N ALA A 43 -0.12 -7.56 -15.78
CA ALA A 43 -0.11 -6.40 -16.67
C ALA A 43 -1.52 -5.79 -16.84
N HIS A 44 -2.57 -6.62 -16.83
CA HIS A 44 -3.95 -6.13 -16.89
C HIS A 44 -4.34 -5.39 -15.61
N VAL A 45 -3.96 -5.93 -14.45
CA VAL A 45 -4.20 -5.29 -13.14
C VAL A 45 -3.44 -3.96 -13.04
N GLN A 46 -2.19 -3.90 -13.52
CA GLN A 46 -1.41 -2.66 -13.57
C GLN A 46 -2.07 -1.62 -14.49
N THR A 47 -2.57 -2.04 -15.66
CA THR A 47 -3.29 -1.15 -16.59
C THR A 47 -4.53 -0.57 -15.94
N LEU A 48 -5.35 -1.41 -15.30
CA LEU A 48 -6.53 -0.96 -14.57
C LEU A 48 -6.18 0.05 -13.46
N ALA A 49 -5.12 -0.23 -12.69
CA ALA A 49 -4.67 0.67 -11.63
C ALA A 49 -4.23 2.03 -12.18
N LEU A 50 -3.51 2.05 -13.30
CA LEU A 50 -3.09 3.28 -13.98
C LEU A 50 -4.27 4.09 -14.51
N GLU A 51 -5.25 3.44 -15.15
CA GLU A 51 -6.46 4.08 -15.66
C GLU A 51 -7.25 4.74 -14.53
N LEU A 52 -7.43 4.05 -13.40
CA LEU A 52 -8.10 4.61 -12.23
C LEU A 52 -7.32 5.78 -11.61
N ALA A 53 -6.01 5.62 -11.45
CA ALA A 53 -5.15 6.63 -10.85
C ALA A 53 -5.03 7.90 -11.73
N ALA A 54 -5.22 7.78 -13.05
CA ALA A 54 -5.26 8.93 -13.95
C ALA A 54 -6.44 9.86 -13.67
N GLU A 55 -7.59 9.29 -13.29
CA GLU A 55 -8.85 10.02 -13.08
C GLU A 55 -8.98 10.63 -11.67
N LEU A 56 -8.17 10.17 -10.71
CA LEU A 56 -8.30 10.54 -9.30
C LEU A 56 -7.18 11.47 -8.85
N PRO A 57 -7.49 12.57 -8.12
CA PRO A 57 -6.47 13.26 -7.35
C PRO A 57 -6.05 12.36 -6.17
N PHE A 58 -4.76 12.08 -6.03
CA PHE A 58 -4.24 11.30 -4.92
C PHE A 58 -2.91 11.86 -4.40
N ASN A 59 -2.67 11.70 -3.10
CA ASN A 59 -1.38 11.95 -2.46
C ASN A 59 -0.53 10.67 -2.40
N SER A 60 -1.19 9.53 -2.15
CA SER A 60 -0.61 8.21 -2.13
C SER A 60 -1.66 7.16 -2.53
N GLY A 61 -1.21 5.97 -2.89
CA GLY A 61 -2.07 4.81 -3.18
C GLY A 61 -1.23 3.57 -3.42
N TYR A 62 -1.88 2.41 -3.46
CA TYR A 62 -1.16 1.16 -3.66
C TYR A 62 -2.02 0.07 -4.31
N VAL A 63 -1.35 -0.94 -4.85
CA VAL A 63 -1.96 -2.21 -5.23
C VAL A 63 -1.06 -3.32 -4.76
N ASP A 64 -1.64 -4.35 -4.13
CA ASP A 64 -0.89 -5.47 -3.61
C ASP A 64 -1.71 -6.77 -3.58
N PHE A 65 -1.02 -7.88 -3.40
CA PHE A 65 -1.67 -9.15 -3.06
C PHE A 65 -2.01 -9.15 -1.57
N ALA A 66 -3.30 -9.22 -1.24
CA ALA A 66 -3.77 -8.98 0.13
C ALA A 66 -4.62 -10.13 0.68
N LEU A 67 -4.40 -10.46 1.95
CA LEU A 67 -5.33 -11.20 2.78
C LEU A 67 -6.31 -10.21 3.42
N CYS A 68 -7.56 -10.26 2.98
CA CYS A 68 -8.60 -9.37 3.47
C CYS A 68 -9.37 -10.04 4.62
N THR A 69 -9.36 -9.43 5.80
CA THR A 69 -10.13 -9.90 6.95
C THR A 69 -10.66 -8.73 7.77
N ASP A 70 -11.58 -9.01 8.68
CA ASP A 70 -12.02 -7.99 9.63
C ASP A 70 -10.85 -7.64 10.58
N PRO A 71 -10.57 -6.34 10.85
CA PRO A 71 -9.58 -5.90 11.82
C PRO A 71 -9.63 -6.62 13.17
N TRP A 72 -10.81 -7.10 13.59
CA TRP A 72 -10.96 -7.90 14.82
C TRP A 72 -10.13 -9.18 14.86
N TYR A 73 -9.73 -9.73 13.70
CA TYR A 73 -8.94 -10.96 13.57
C TYR A 73 -7.46 -10.71 13.28
N PHE A 74 -7.00 -9.46 13.18
CA PHE A 74 -5.61 -9.16 12.80
C PHE A 74 -4.60 -9.78 13.76
N SER A 75 -4.85 -9.74 15.07
CA SER A 75 -3.93 -10.31 16.08
C SER A 75 -3.81 -11.82 16.03
N GLU A 76 -4.80 -12.52 15.46
CA GLU A 76 -4.78 -13.96 15.25
C GLU A 76 -4.13 -14.34 13.91
N VAL A 77 -4.41 -13.55 12.86
CA VAL A 77 -3.97 -13.85 11.48
C VAL A 77 -2.53 -13.43 11.23
N LEU A 78 -2.13 -12.24 11.70
CA LEU A 78 -0.82 -11.66 11.41
C LEU A 78 0.35 -12.60 11.79
N PRO A 79 0.37 -13.24 12.98
CA PRO A 79 1.46 -14.16 13.35
C PRO A 79 1.52 -15.46 12.54
N LEU A 80 0.44 -15.85 11.87
CA LEU A 80 0.37 -17.09 11.10
C LEU A 80 0.95 -16.96 9.69
N ILE A 81 0.85 -15.76 9.11
CA ILE A 81 1.20 -15.52 7.70
C ILE A 81 2.53 -14.79 7.57
N HIS A 82 2.72 -13.68 8.29
CA HIS A 82 3.84 -12.76 8.05
C HIS A 82 5.24 -13.29 8.33
N PRO A 83 5.47 -14.17 9.33
CA PRO A 83 6.80 -14.74 9.52
C PRO A 83 7.33 -15.48 8.28
N ARG A 84 6.42 -15.99 7.43
CA ARG A 84 6.76 -16.69 6.19
C ARG A 84 6.56 -15.84 4.94
N PHE A 85 5.44 -15.14 4.82
CA PHE A 85 5.01 -14.44 3.61
C PHE A 85 4.91 -12.92 3.86
N PRO A 86 6.03 -12.20 4.01
CA PRO A 86 6.02 -10.77 4.37
C PRO A 86 5.43 -9.84 3.30
N GLY A 87 5.32 -10.31 2.04
CA GLY A 87 4.73 -9.56 0.93
C GLY A 87 3.22 -9.73 0.76
N VAL A 88 2.56 -10.58 1.56
CA VAL A 88 1.08 -10.66 1.56
C VAL A 88 0.56 -9.51 2.39
N HIS A 89 -0.10 -8.52 1.80
CA HIS A 89 -0.65 -7.39 2.57
C HIS A 89 -1.80 -7.83 3.49
N LEU A 90 -1.88 -7.31 4.72
CA LEU A 90 -3.03 -7.49 5.59
C LEU A 90 -3.97 -6.30 5.41
N ALA A 91 -5.09 -6.51 4.75
CA ALA A 91 -6.04 -5.45 4.43
C ALA A 91 -7.33 -5.59 5.24
N SER A 92 -7.86 -4.45 5.69
CA SER A 92 -9.21 -4.35 6.23
C SER A 92 -10.24 -4.65 5.14
N SER A 93 -11.45 -5.02 5.56
CA SER A 93 -12.54 -5.33 4.65
C SER A 93 -13.13 -4.09 3.96
N SER A 94 -12.73 -2.88 4.35
CA SER A 94 -13.27 -1.59 3.88
C SER A 94 -12.21 -0.47 3.86
N ALA A 95 -12.54 0.67 3.26
CA ALA A 95 -11.63 1.82 3.20
C ALA A 95 -11.34 2.43 4.59
N GLU A 96 -10.05 2.58 4.92
CA GLU A 96 -9.58 3.23 6.14
C GLU A 96 -9.28 4.71 5.91
N LEU A 97 -9.79 5.57 6.79
CA LEU A 97 -9.93 6.99 6.52
C LEU A 97 -8.83 7.88 7.08
N SER A 98 -7.92 7.41 7.93
CA SER A 98 -7.02 8.29 8.70
C SER A 98 -5.55 8.02 8.40
N MET A 99 -5.01 8.65 7.37
CA MET A 99 -3.59 8.54 7.00
C MET A 99 -2.93 9.88 6.63
N ASP A 100 -3.64 11.01 6.71
CA ASP A 100 -3.11 12.33 6.35
C ASP A 100 -2.40 12.30 4.97
N THR A 101 -1.14 12.72 4.88
CA THR A 101 -0.32 12.62 3.67
C THR A 101 0.70 11.47 3.70
N TRP A 102 0.57 10.52 4.63
CA TRP A 102 1.51 9.41 4.77
C TRP A 102 1.30 8.34 3.68
N VAL A 103 2.31 7.49 3.50
CA VAL A 103 2.23 6.32 2.62
C VAL A 103 1.94 5.09 3.47
N GLU A 104 0.91 4.29 3.14
CA GLU A 104 0.49 3.15 3.96
C GLU A 104 1.63 2.19 4.27
N GLY A 105 2.39 1.81 3.25
CA GLY A 105 3.41 0.78 3.33
C GLY A 105 4.20 0.66 2.04
N VAL A 106 4.88 -0.47 1.89
CA VAL A 106 5.54 -0.87 0.64
C VAL A 106 4.80 -2.05 0.05
N HIS A 107 4.39 -1.87 -1.21
CA HIS A 107 3.55 -2.82 -1.94
C HIS A 107 4.15 -3.20 -3.29
N TRP A 108 3.52 -4.14 -3.99
CA TRP A 108 3.82 -4.42 -5.39
C TRP A 108 3.80 -3.15 -6.26
N MET A 109 2.77 -2.32 -6.13
CA MET A 109 2.64 -1.03 -6.81
C MET A 109 2.40 0.08 -5.79
N ASN A 110 3.18 1.16 -5.87
CA ASN A 110 3.09 2.31 -4.95
C ASN A 110 2.92 3.58 -5.78
N PHE A 111 1.79 4.25 -5.61
CA PHE A 111 1.50 5.55 -6.20
C PHE A 111 1.94 6.62 -5.22
N LEU A 112 2.79 7.55 -5.67
CA LEU A 112 3.29 8.66 -4.86
C LEU A 112 3.00 9.98 -5.56
N GLY A 113 2.37 10.90 -4.85
CA GLY A 113 2.18 12.29 -5.23
C GLY A 113 2.77 13.24 -4.17
N GLN A 114 2.38 14.50 -4.26
CA GLN A 114 2.74 15.49 -3.24
C GLN A 114 2.00 15.20 -1.91
N PRO A 115 2.58 15.57 -0.75
CA PRO A 115 3.87 16.21 -0.56
C PRO A 115 5.06 15.24 -0.52
N VAL A 116 4.81 13.93 -0.35
CA VAL A 116 5.87 12.92 -0.14
C VAL A 116 6.83 12.87 -1.32
N LEU A 117 6.34 12.91 -2.56
CA LEU A 117 7.21 12.94 -3.74
C LEU A 117 8.17 14.13 -3.72
N GLY A 118 7.70 15.31 -3.31
CA GLY A 118 8.56 16.49 -3.17
C GLY A 118 9.59 16.34 -2.04
N GLN A 119 9.20 15.76 -0.91
CA GLN A 119 10.10 15.48 0.22
C GLN A 119 11.20 14.47 -0.14
N LEU A 120 10.91 13.55 -1.06
CA LEU A 120 11.88 12.61 -1.63
C LEU A 120 12.76 13.20 -2.74
N GLY A 121 12.66 14.51 -3.02
CA GLY A 121 13.45 15.19 -4.05
C GLY A 121 12.90 15.04 -5.48
N GLY A 122 11.66 14.57 -5.61
CA GLY A 122 10.97 14.41 -6.90
C GLY A 122 11.38 13.14 -7.67
N VAL A 123 10.83 13.01 -8.87
CA VAL A 123 11.02 11.79 -9.70
C VAL A 123 12.48 11.55 -10.06
N ALA A 124 13.25 12.61 -10.31
CA ALA A 124 14.66 12.49 -10.66
C ALA A 124 15.48 11.84 -9.54
N ALA A 125 15.29 12.28 -8.29
CA ALA A 125 15.95 11.69 -7.13
C ALA A 125 15.49 10.25 -6.89
N LEU A 126 14.21 9.94 -7.08
CA LEU A 126 13.71 8.56 -7.01
C LEU A 126 14.39 7.65 -8.04
N LYS A 127 14.53 8.11 -9.29
CA LYS A 127 15.20 7.34 -10.36
C LYS A 127 16.66 7.04 -10.04
N GLU A 128 17.35 7.99 -9.42
CA GLU A 128 18.74 7.82 -8.98
C GLU A 128 18.83 6.84 -7.79
N ALA A 129 17.94 6.97 -6.80
CA ALA A 129 17.93 6.14 -5.60
C ALA A 129 17.49 4.68 -5.88
N LEU A 130 16.60 4.46 -6.85
CA LEU A 130 15.98 3.16 -7.15
C LEU A 130 16.51 2.54 -8.45
N SER A 131 17.80 2.65 -8.72
CA SER A 131 18.44 2.09 -9.93
C SER A 131 18.57 0.55 -9.93
N LEU A 132 17.72 -0.17 -9.18
CA LEU A 132 17.76 -1.62 -9.06
C LEU A 132 16.98 -2.30 -10.21
N PRO A 133 17.54 -3.37 -10.83
CA PRO A 133 16.78 -4.18 -11.76
C PRO A 133 15.49 -4.72 -11.12
N GLY A 134 14.38 -4.60 -11.84
CA GLY A 134 13.06 -5.03 -11.36
C GLY A 134 12.24 -3.95 -10.68
N ILE A 135 12.78 -2.74 -10.42
CA ILE A 135 11.96 -1.58 -10.08
C ILE A 135 11.71 -0.75 -11.33
N SER A 136 10.45 -0.44 -11.60
CA SER A 136 10.08 0.52 -12.65
C SER A 136 9.43 1.76 -12.06
N LEU A 137 9.70 2.90 -12.71
CA LEU A 137 9.21 4.22 -12.34
C LEU A 137 8.48 4.80 -13.55
N GLN A 138 7.17 5.03 -13.41
CA GLN A 138 6.34 5.62 -14.45
C GLN A 138 5.80 6.97 -13.97
N GLU A 139 6.19 8.03 -14.66
CA GLU A 139 5.67 9.37 -14.40
C GLU A 139 4.20 9.49 -14.81
N MET A 140 3.44 10.24 -14.02
CA MET A 140 2.04 10.55 -14.26
C MET A 140 1.84 12.07 -14.23
N SER A 141 0.72 12.53 -14.78
CA SER A 141 0.37 13.95 -14.75
C SER A 141 0.24 14.48 -13.32
N GLY A 142 0.57 15.76 -13.10
CA GLY A 142 0.35 16.44 -11.82
C GLY A 142 1.35 16.08 -10.72
N ASP A 143 2.62 15.91 -11.05
CA ASP A 143 3.71 15.55 -10.11
C ASP A 143 3.38 14.30 -9.30
N ARG A 144 3.07 13.22 -10.02
CA ARG A 144 2.77 11.89 -9.49
C ARG A 144 3.62 10.84 -10.18
N VAL A 145 3.89 9.74 -9.49
CA VAL A 145 4.68 8.63 -10.02
C VAL A 145 4.10 7.30 -9.52
N LEU A 146 4.13 6.30 -10.39
CA LEU A 146 3.95 4.90 -10.04
C LEU A 146 5.32 4.23 -9.90
N ILE A 147 5.56 3.59 -8.77
CA ILE A 147 6.67 2.67 -8.54
C ILE A 147 6.13 1.24 -8.59
N THR A 148 6.66 0.38 -9.46
CA THR A 148 6.26 -1.04 -9.53
C THR A 148 7.45 -1.94 -9.22
N LEU A 149 7.25 -2.89 -8.31
CA LEU A 149 8.25 -3.86 -7.85
C LEU A 149 8.04 -5.21 -8.53
N SER A 150 8.90 -5.57 -9.46
CA SER A 150 8.81 -6.78 -10.30
C SER A 150 7.55 -6.84 -11.18
N GLU A 151 7.45 -7.87 -12.01
CA GLU A 151 6.37 -8.03 -12.99
C GLU A 151 5.03 -8.48 -12.38
N ARG A 152 5.05 -9.01 -11.15
CA ARG A 152 3.87 -9.59 -10.46
C ARG A 152 3.99 -9.37 -8.95
N PRO A 153 2.89 -9.38 -8.19
CA PRO A 153 3.00 -9.27 -6.75
C PRO A 153 3.72 -10.51 -6.19
N GLU A 154 4.67 -10.27 -5.29
CA GLU A 154 5.49 -11.34 -4.69
C GLU A 154 5.14 -11.47 -3.21
N PRO A 155 4.52 -12.59 -2.76
CA PRO A 155 4.25 -12.79 -1.34
C PRO A 155 5.53 -12.98 -0.51
N GLY A 156 6.65 -13.31 -1.17
CA GLY A 156 7.86 -13.80 -0.53
C GLY A 156 7.68 -15.21 0.03
N ASP A 157 8.74 -15.81 0.55
CA ASP A 157 8.72 -17.04 1.34
C ASP A 157 10.07 -17.13 2.06
N THR A 158 10.10 -16.72 3.32
CA THR A 158 11.34 -16.68 4.12
C THR A 158 11.95 -18.07 4.31
N GLN A 159 11.14 -19.13 4.30
CA GLN A 159 11.63 -20.51 4.39
C GLN A 159 12.27 -20.98 3.08
N ALA A 160 11.86 -20.42 1.95
CA ALA A 160 12.48 -20.65 0.65
C ALA A 160 13.60 -19.64 0.32
N GLY A 161 13.97 -18.76 1.25
CA GLY A 161 15.00 -17.74 1.05
C GLY A 161 14.57 -16.55 0.17
N GLN A 162 13.28 -16.39 -0.10
CA GLN A 162 12.73 -15.26 -0.85
C GLN A 162 12.52 -14.07 0.08
N THR A 163 13.52 -13.18 0.15
CA THR A 163 13.61 -12.10 1.14
C THR A 163 13.07 -10.74 0.68
N LEU A 164 12.48 -10.67 -0.51
CA LEU A 164 11.87 -9.48 -1.12
C LEU A 164 12.82 -8.26 -1.16
N PRO A 165 13.99 -8.36 -1.80
CA PRO A 165 14.99 -7.28 -1.82
C PRO A 165 14.48 -5.97 -2.41
N LEU A 166 13.57 -6.02 -3.38
CA LEU A 166 12.96 -4.82 -3.99
C LEU A 166 12.08 -4.06 -2.99
N HIS A 167 11.29 -4.78 -2.20
CA HIS A 167 10.46 -4.20 -1.14
C HIS A 167 11.33 -3.56 -0.06
N ARG A 168 12.41 -4.24 0.34
CA ARG A 168 13.37 -3.72 1.33
C ARG A 168 14.11 -2.47 0.85
N ALA A 169 14.47 -2.41 -0.43
CA ALA A 169 15.09 -1.23 -1.02
C ALA A 169 14.14 -0.02 -0.99
N LEU A 170 12.88 -0.20 -1.39
CA LEU A 170 11.89 0.87 -1.34
C LEU A 170 11.53 1.26 0.10
N ALA A 171 11.44 0.30 1.02
CA ALA A 171 11.14 0.57 2.43
C ALA A 171 12.16 1.51 3.08
N ARG A 172 13.46 1.30 2.81
CA ARG A 172 14.53 2.18 3.34
C ARG A 172 14.42 3.62 2.84
N LEU A 173 13.94 3.79 1.61
CA LEU A 173 13.72 5.11 1.02
C LEU A 173 12.48 5.78 1.61
N LEU A 174 11.42 5.00 1.85
CA LEU A 174 10.14 5.51 2.34
C LEU A 174 10.04 5.60 3.86
N GLU A 175 10.95 5.00 4.64
CA GLU A 175 10.89 4.92 6.11
C GLU A 175 10.45 6.23 6.80
N PRO A 176 10.96 7.43 6.44
CA PRO A 176 10.54 8.67 7.09
C PRO A 176 9.11 9.13 6.77
N HIS A 177 8.44 8.47 5.82
CA HIS A 177 7.15 8.84 5.24
C HIS A 177 6.12 7.72 5.30
N LEU A 178 6.44 6.59 5.96
CA LEU A 178 5.49 5.50 6.17
C LEU A 178 4.50 5.83 7.29
N HIS A 179 3.26 5.43 7.09
CA HIS A 179 2.18 5.57 8.06
C HIS A 179 2.40 4.65 9.26
N HIS A 180 2.13 5.16 10.46
CA HIS A 180 2.12 4.37 11.68
C HIS A 180 0.69 4.01 12.06
N TRP A 181 0.38 2.72 12.12
CA TRP A 181 -0.91 2.17 12.50
C TRP A 181 -1.22 2.56 13.96
N GLY A 182 -2.22 3.42 14.14
CA GLY A 182 -2.65 3.87 15.46
C GLY A 182 -3.34 2.77 16.28
N PHE A 183 -3.07 2.75 17.59
CA PHE A 183 -3.91 2.06 18.58
C PHE A 183 -5.25 2.81 18.71
N PRO A 184 -6.45 2.17 18.74
CA PRO A 184 -6.79 0.76 18.98
C PRO A 184 -7.49 0.06 17.80
N ALA A 185 -7.35 0.56 16.57
CA ALA A 185 -8.15 0.16 15.42
C ALA A 185 -7.97 -1.31 15.00
N THR A 186 -6.87 -1.95 15.39
CA THR A 186 -6.45 -3.25 14.85
C THR A 186 -6.38 -4.39 15.88
N ARG A 187 -6.66 -4.14 17.18
CA ARG A 187 -6.45 -5.08 18.31
C ARG A 187 -5.03 -5.70 18.41
N LEU A 188 -4.09 -5.26 17.58
CA LEU A 188 -2.69 -5.67 17.65
C LEU A 188 -2.04 -5.07 18.88
N ASP A 189 -1.11 -5.79 19.50
CA ASP A 189 -0.23 -5.17 20.49
C ASP A 189 0.84 -4.30 19.81
N ALA A 190 1.51 -3.46 20.61
CA ALA A 190 2.51 -2.51 20.09
C ALA A 190 3.70 -3.22 19.42
N GLU A 191 4.05 -4.44 19.85
CA GLU A 191 5.13 -5.21 19.26
C GLU A 191 4.72 -5.79 17.90
N GLN A 192 3.50 -6.29 17.78
CA GLN A 192 2.93 -6.76 16.52
C GLN A 192 2.83 -5.64 15.49
N ILE A 193 2.38 -4.45 15.89
CA ILE A 193 2.34 -3.26 15.02
C ILE A 193 3.74 -2.90 14.54
N LEU A 194 4.69 -2.77 15.47
CA LEU A 194 6.07 -2.40 15.13
C LEU A 194 6.72 -3.40 14.16
N ARG A 195 6.54 -4.71 14.41
CA ARG A 195 7.05 -5.76 13.52
C ARG A 195 6.40 -5.72 12.14
N TRP A 196 5.11 -5.41 12.08
CA TRP A 196 4.38 -5.31 10.83
C TRP A 196 4.86 -4.15 9.96
N GLU A 197 4.97 -2.96 10.56
CA GLU A 197 5.42 -1.75 9.87
C GLU A 197 6.90 -1.84 9.44
N ARG A 198 7.72 -2.51 10.26
CA ARG A 198 9.16 -2.66 10.00
C ARG A 198 9.52 -3.95 9.25
N ARG A 199 8.55 -4.71 8.75
CA ARG A 199 8.76 -6.04 8.12
C ARG A 199 9.76 -6.05 6.95
N PHE A 200 9.99 -4.92 6.31
CA PHE A 200 10.96 -4.77 5.22
C PHE A 200 12.22 -3.98 5.61
N LEU A 201 12.23 -3.40 6.81
CA LEU A 201 13.38 -2.66 7.34
C LEU A 201 14.31 -3.58 8.14
N ASP A 202 13.73 -4.57 8.82
CA ASP A 202 14.44 -5.49 9.73
C ASP A 202 14.69 -6.89 9.14
#